data_AF-A0A7J4GQ90-F1
#
_entry.id   AF-A0A7J4GQ90-F1
#
_cell.length_a   1.000
_cell.length_b   1.000
_cell.length_c   1.000
_cell.angle_alpha   90.00
_cell.angle_beta   90.00
_cell.angle_gamma   90.00
#
_symmetry.space_group_name_H-M   'P 1'
#
loop_
_entity.id
_entity.type
_entity.pdbx_description
1 polymer ?
#
loop_
_entity_poly.entity_id
_entity_poly.type
_entity_poly.pdbx_seq_one_letter_code
_entity_poly.pdbx_strand_id
1 'polypeptide(L)'
;MDAPAWTVLRCAGCAQCFGRKAGTKGKCSRCGVFANDKTEIISHAANEQELQNEISLANVPEHLKSKLSEKMTSKPAASVREDDAHRLTKCLLSAAVDGIIRAENVVKSLAKMNITLRASDLIEMAYSQGLLLKLSEDEWQVLD
;
A
#
# COMPACT_ATOMS: atom_id res chain seq x y z
N MET A 1 -9.07 -37.35 -7.61
CA MET A 1 -8.48 -36.02 -7.84
C MET A 1 -9.43 -35.02 -7.22
N ASP A 2 -9.11 -34.52 -6.04
CA ASP A 2 -9.91 -33.51 -5.34
C ASP A 2 -9.96 -32.22 -6.17
N ALA A 3 -11.15 -31.65 -6.33
CA ALA A 3 -11.30 -30.38 -7.03
C ALA A 3 -10.53 -29.29 -6.26
N PRO A 4 -9.75 -28.44 -6.95
CA PRO A 4 -8.99 -27.39 -6.29
C PRO A 4 -9.92 -26.47 -5.50
N ALA A 5 -9.60 -26.27 -4.22
CA ALA A 5 -10.44 -25.53 -3.29
C ALA A 5 -10.67 -24.07 -3.72
N TRP A 6 -9.78 -23.52 -4.54
CA TRP A 6 -9.81 -22.13 -5.01
C TRP A 6 -9.54 -22.03 -6.52
N THR A 7 -10.28 -21.17 -7.20
CA THR A 7 -10.16 -20.97 -8.64
C THR A 7 -10.18 -19.48 -8.97
N VAL A 8 -9.26 -19.05 -9.83
CA VAL A 8 -9.21 -17.71 -10.42
C VAL A 8 -10.00 -17.71 -11.72
N LEU A 9 -10.88 -16.74 -11.86
CA LEU A 9 -11.83 -16.61 -12.95
C LEU A 9 -11.71 -15.25 -13.60
N ARG A 10 -11.77 -15.17 -14.94
CA ARG A 10 -11.88 -13.89 -15.65
C ARG A 10 -13.34 -13.54 -15.90
N CYS A 11 -13.75 -12.37 -15.41
CA CYS A 11 -15.11 -11.90 -15.57
C CYS A 11 -15.47 -11.66 -17.05
N ALA A 12 -16.55 -12.29 -17.53
CA ALA A 12 -17.06 -12.09 -18.88
C ALA A 12 -17.56 -10.66 -19.15
N GLY A 13 -17.90 -9.88 -18.10
CA GLY A 13 -18.45 -8.53 -18.24
C GLY A 13 -17.41 -7.40 -18.24
N CYS A 14 -16.35 -7.52 -17.46
CA CYS A 14 -15.35 -6.45 -17.29
C CYS A 14 -13.89 -6.92 -17.41
N ALA A 15 -13.67 -8.18 -17.81
CA ALA A 15 -12.37 -8.83 -17.92
C ALA A 15 -11.53 -8.87 -16.64
N GLN A 16 -12.07 -8.43 -15.49
CA GLN A 16 -11.37 -8.44 -14.21
C GLN A 16 -11.33 -9.87 -13.65
N CYS A 17 -10.16 -10.31 -13.21
CA CYS A 17 -9.93 -11.62 -12.63
C CYS A 17 -10.33 -11.64 -11.16
N PHE A 18 -11.13 -12.62 -10.71
CA PHE A 18 -11.60 -12.73 -9.34
C PHE A 18 -11.57 -14.18 -8.86
N GLY A 19 -11.60 -14.38 -7.55
CA GLY A 19 -11.53 -15.70 -6.94
C GLY A 19 -12.90 -16.30 -6.66
N ARG A 20 -12.99 -17.63 -6.70
CA ARG A 20 -14.08 -18.39 -6.08
C ARG A 20 -13.54 -19.56 -5.27
N LYS A 21 -14.29 -19.93 -4.23
CA LYS A 21 -14.11 -21.19 -3.51
C LYS A 21 -14.87 -22.30 -4.24
N ALA A 22 -14.37 -23.53 -4.17
CA ALA A 22 -15.11 -24.70 -4.63
C ALA A 22 -16.50 -24.74 -3.96
N GLY A 23 -17.54 -24.95 -4.76
CA GLY A 23 -18.94 -25.00 -4.30
C GLY A 23 -19.63 -23.64 -4.15
N THR A 24 -18.97 -22.50 -4.38
CA THR A 24 -19.61 -21.17 -4.31
C THR A 24 -19.80 -20.54 -5.69
N LYS A 25 -20.89 -19.78 -5.86
CA LYS A 25 -21.09 -18.93 -7.03
C LYS A 25 -20.22 -17.69 -6.88
N GLY A 26 -19.11 -17.64 -7.62
CA GLY A 26 -18.22 -16.48 -7.63
C GLY A 26 -18.93 -15.24 -8.18
N LYS A 27 -18.73 -14.09 -7.54
CA LYS A 27 -19.27 -12.78 -7.97
C LYS A 27 -18.09 -11.84 -8.19
N CYS A 28 -18.03 -11.20 -9.36
CA CYS A 28 -17.00 -10.20 -9.64
C CYS A 28 -17.18 -9.01 -8.69
N SER A 29 -16.13 -8.66 -7.95
CA SER A 29 -16.12 -7.52 -7.03
C SER A 29 -16.17 -6.17 -7.75
N ARG A 30 -15.75 -6.12 -9.03
CA ARG A 30 -15.74 -4.89 -9.83
C ARG A 30 -17.09 -4.51 -10.42
N CYS A 31 -17.78 -5.46 -11.06
CA CYS A 31 -19.01 -5.18 -11.82
C CYS A 31 -20.25 -5.94 -11.30
N GLY A 32 -20.08 -6.80 -10.29
CA GLY A 32 -21.18 -7.56 -9.70
C GLY A 32 -21.69 -8.74 -10.55
N VAL A 33 -21.14 -8.97 -11.75
CA VAL A 33 -21.51 -10.10 -12.60
C VAL A 33 -21.13 -11.42 -11.93
N PHE A 34 -22.08 -12.36 -11.90
CA PHE A 34 -21.84 -13.72 -11.40
C PHE A 34 -21.11 -14.57 -12.42
N ALA A 35 -20.27 -15.47 -11.94
CA ALA A 35 -19.66 -16.51 -12.74
C ALA A 35 -20.74 -17.37 -13.40
N ASN A 36 -20.62 -17.52 -14.71
CA ASN A 36 -21.50 -18.31 -15.57
C ASN A 36 -20.66 -19.18 -16.51
N ASP A 37 -21.29 -19.92 -17.42
CA ASP A 37 -20.60 -20.82 -18.34
C ASP A 37 -19.64 -20.11 -19.32
N LYS A 38 -19.75 -18.79 -19.46
CA LYS A 38 -18.85 -17.95 -20.27
C LYS A 38 -17.67 -17.39 -19.47
N THR A 39 -17.56 -17.74 -18.19
CA THR A 39 -16.48 -17.27 -17.33
C THR A 39 -15.26 -18.16 -17.50
N GLU A 40 -14.16 -17.58 -17.96
CA GLU A 40 -12.91 -18.28 -18.23
C GLU A 40 -12.17 -18.59 -16.91
N ILE A 41 -11.63 -19.80 -16.79
CA ILE A 41 -10.77 -20.21 -15.67
C ILE A 41 -9.32 -19.85 -16.03
N ILE A 42 -8.68 -19.05 -15.18
CA ILE A 42 -7.31 -18.56 -15.41
C ILE A 42 -6.28 -19.44 -14.70
N SER A 43 -6.52 -19.75 -13.42
CA SER A 43 -5.63 -20.61 -12.63
C SER A 43 -6.36 -21.21 -11.43
N HIS A 44 -5.70 -22.15 -10.76
CA HIS A 44 -6.15 -22.75 -9.51
C HIS A 44 -5.15 -22.43 -8.42
N ALA A 45 -5.64 -22.27 -7.19
CA ALA A 45 -4.80 -21.99 -6.02
C ALA A 45 -5.07 -23.02 -4.92
N ALA A 46 -4.03 -23.37 -4.16
CA ALA A 46 -4.14 -24.29 -3.04
C ALA A 46 -4.73 -23.61 -1.79
N ASN A 47 -4.52 -22.30 -1.63
CA ASN A 47 -4.96 -21.52 -0.48
C ASN A 47 -5.35 -20.08 -0.85
N GLU A 48 -5.93 -19.36 0.12
CA GLU A 48 -6.42 -17.98 -0.05
C GLU A 48 -5.30 -16.98 -0.40
N GLN A 49 -4.11 -17.16 0.17
CA GLN A 49 -2.97 -16.28 -0.07
C GLN A 49 -2.45 -16.40 -1.50
N GLU A 50 -2.34 -17.63 -2.00
CA GLU A 50 -1.97 -17.91 -3.38
C GLU A 50 -3.05 -17.40 -4.35
N LEU A 51 -4.34 -17.58 -4.03
CA LEU A 51 -5.45 -17.04 -4.81
C LEU A 51 -5.36 -15.51 -4.95
N GLN A 52 -5.07 -14.80 -3.86
CA GLN A 52 -4.92 -13.35 -3.87
C GLN A 52 -3.73 -12.91 -4.74
N ASN A 53 -2.60 -13.61 -4.66
CA ASN A 53 -1.42 -13.33 -5.46
C ASN A 53 -1.69 -13.52 -6.95
N GLU A 54 -2.29 -14.65 -7.32
CA GLU A 54 -2.66 -14.97 -8.70
C GLU A 54 -3.64 -13.97 -9.30
N ILE A 55 -4.67 -13.59 -8.54
CA ILE A 55 -5.63 -12.54 -8.93
C ILE A 55 -4.92 -11.22 -9.16
N SER A 56 -3.99 -10.84 -8.28
CA SER A 56 -3.27 -9.57 -8.37
C SER A 56 -2.42 -9.53 -9.63
N LEU A 57 -1.66 -10.59 -9.91
CA LEU A 57 -0.83 -10.71 -11.12
C LEU A 57 -1.67 -10.71 -12.40
N ALA A 58 -2.77 -11.49 -12.43
CA ALA A 58 -3.63 -11.62 -13.59
C ALA A 58 -4.39 -10.33 -13.95
N ASN A 59 -4.56 -9.42 -13.00
CA ASN A 59 -5.22 -8.13 -13.21
C ASN A 59 -4.28 -6.99 -13.61
N VAL A 60 -2.96 -7.22 -13.67
CA VAL A 60 -2.01 -6.21 -14.15
C VAL A 60 -2.09 -6.12 -15.68
N PRO A 61 -2.46 -4.97 -16.25
CA PRO A 61 -2.46 -4.76 -17.70
C PRO A 61 -1.05 -4.94 -18.28
N GLU A 62 -0.93 -5.58 -19.45
CA GLU A 62 0.38 -5.85 -20.07
C GLU A 62 1.19 -4.58 -20.37
N HIS A 63 0.51 -3.48 -20.72
CA HIS A 63 1.16 -2.17 -20.96
C HIS A 63 1.73 -1.52 -19.68
N LEU A 64 1.49 -2.11 -18.50
CA LEU A 64 2.08 -1.71 -17.21
C LEU A 64 3.12 -2.72 -16.68
N LYS A 65 3.27 -3.90 -17.30
CA LYS A 65 4.25 -4.92 -16.85
C LYS A 65 5.69 -4.41 -16.94
N SER A 66 6.05 -3.70 -18.01
CA SER A 66 7.41 -3.13 -18.16
C SER A 66 7.70 -2.00 -17.16
N LYS A 67 6.69 -1.18 -16.83
CA LYS A 67 6.82 -0.12 -15.81
C LYS A 67 6.85 -0.68 -14.38
N LEU A 68 6.33 -1.89 -14.16
CA LEU A 68 6.43 -2.57 -12.88
C LEU A 68 7.83 -3.16 -12.67
N SER A 69 8.44 -3.76 -13.70
CA SER A 69 9.82 -4.28 -13.59
C SER A 69 10.85 -3.19 -13.27
N GLU A 70 10.72 -2.00 -13.87
CA GLU A 70 11.60 -0.85 -13.58
C GLU A 70 11.36 -0.27 -12.17
N LYS A 71 10.12 -0.28 -11.69
CA LYS A 71 9.78 0.19 -10.34
C LYS A 71 10.08 -0.84 -9.25
N MET A 72 10.20 -2.13 -9.57
CA MET A 72 10.62 -3.15 -8.59
C MET A 72 12.13 -3.12 -8.30
N THR A 73 12.95 -2.52 -9.17
CA THR A 73 14.36 -2.22 -8.87
C THR A 73 14.54 -0.93 -8.05
N SER A 74 13.52 -0.08 -8.04
CA SER A 74 13.50 1.16 -7.25
C SER A 74 12.56 0.99 -6.07
N LYS A 75 13.11 0.44 -4.97
CA LYS A 75 12.54 0.39 -3.60
C LYS A 75 11.24 1.20 -3.47
N PRO A 76 10.05 0.58 -3.46
CA PRO A 76 8.81 1.34 -3.37
C PRO A 76 8.82 2.09 -2.04
N ALA A 77 8.62 3.41 -2.10
CA ALA A 77 8.29 4.21 -0.93
C ALA A 77 7.12 3.51 -0.24
N ALA A 78 7.37 3.03 0.98
CA ALA A 78 6.46 2.17 1.70
C ALA A 78 5.08 2.85 1.78
N SER A 79 4.04 2.12 1.41
CA SER A 79 2.66 2.48 1.73
C SER A 79 2.57 2.58 3.25
N VAL A 80 2.49 3.81 3.76
CA VAL A 80 2.30 4.13 5.18
C VAL A 80 0.99 3.47 5.61
N ARG A 81 1.05 2.37 6.38
CA ARG A 81 -0.15 1.78 7.02
C ARG A 81 -0.66 2.79 8.05
N GLU A 82 -1.92 2.71 8.47
CA GLU A 82 -2.47 3.62 9.50
C GLU A 82 -1.62 3.64 10.80
N ASP A 83 -1.00 2.50 11.13
CA ASP A 83 -0.01 2.36 12.22
C ASP A 83 1.27 3.17 11.97
N ASP A 84 1.70 3.27 10.70
CA ASP A 84 2.87 4.06 10.31
C ASP A 84 2.58 5.56 10.41
N ALA A 85 1.38 6.04 10.09
CA ALA A 85 1.03 7.46 10.18
C ALA A 85 1.10 7.96 11.63
N HIS A 86 0.48 7.22 12.57
CA HIS A 86 0.55 7.56 14.00
C HIS A 86 1.99 7.50 14.53
N ARG A 87 2.77 6.50 14.10
CA ARG A 87 4.19 6.39 14.47
C ARG A 87 5.04 7.55 13.93
N LEU A 88 4.80 8.00 12.71
CA LEU A 88 5.49 9.15 12.11
C LEU A 88 5.14 10.46 12.83
N THR A 89 3.86 10.69 13.14
CA THR A 89 3.44 11.86 13.93
C THR A 89 4.05 11.84 15.32
N LYS A 90 4.04 10.69 16.00
CA LYS A 90 4.69 10.53 17.31
C LYS A 90 6.20 10.76 17.25
N CYS A 91 6.86 10.28 16.19
CA CYS A 91 8.28 10.52 15.95
C CYS A 91 8.57 12.02 15.83
N LEU A 92 7.79 12.70 15.00
CA LEU A 92 7.90 14.15 14.79
C LEU A 92 7.69 14.94 16.09
N LEU A 93 6.61 14.67 16.82
CA LEU A 93 6.30 15.35 18.08
C LEU A 93 7.37 15.10 19.15
N SER A 94 7.93 13.89 19.22
CA SER A 94 9.03 13.59 20.15
C SER A 94 10.36 14.25 19.79
N ALA A 95 10.49 14.80 18.58
CA ALA A 95 11.62 15.61 18.15
C ALA A 95 11.47 17.09 18.50
N ALA A 96 10.27 17.53 18.93
CA ALA A 96 10.03 18.91 19.32
C ALA A 96 10.64 19.20 20.70
N VAL A 97 11.33 20.33 20.80
CA VAL A 97 11.84 20.89 22.06
C VAL A 97 11.16 22.24 22.23
N ASP A 98 10.38 22.40 23.30
CA ASP A 98 9.57 23.61 23.56
C ASP A 98 8.65 24.00 22.37
N GLY A 99 8.08 22.99 21.71
CA GLY A 99 7.21 23.18 20.53
C GLY A 99 7.95 23.49 19.23
N ILE A 100 9.29 23.51 19.24
CA ILE A 100 10.13 23.78 18.07
C ILE A 100 10.82 22.50 17.61
N ILE A 101 10.70 22.20 16.32
CA ILE A 101 11.35 21.10 15.64
C ILE A 101 12.54 21.63 14.86
N ARG A 102 13.69 20.96 15.04
CA ARG A 102 14.90 21.14 14.23
C ARG A 102 15.17 19.87 13.43
N ALA A 103 15.70 20.01 12.21
CA ALA A 103 15.99 18.87 11.35
C ALA A 103 16.88 17.81 12.04
N GLU A 104 17.88 18.25 12.81
CA GLU A 104 18.75 17.39 13.61
C GLU A 104 18.02 16.54 14.66
N ASN A 105 16.96 17.07 15.27
CA ASN A 105 16.19 16.36 16.29
C ASN A 105 15.29 15.31 15.65
N VAL A 106 14.76 15.59 14.46
CA VAL A 106 13.97 14.63 13.67
C VAL A 106 14.84 13.46 13.25
N VAL A 107 16.09 13.70 12.81
CA VAL A 107 17.05 12.62 12.49
C VAL A 107 17.29 11.72 13.71
N LYS A 108 17.55 12.30 14.88
CA LYS A 108 17.75 11.53 16.13
C LYS A 108 16.51 10.72 16.51
N SER A 109 15.33 11.32 16.37
CA SER A 109 14.05 10.65 16.67
C SER A 109 13.76 9.48 15.73
N LEU A 110 13.98 9.66 14.43
CA LEU A 110 13.84 8.61 13.41
C LEU A 110 14.77 7.43 13.69
N ALA A 111 16.03 7.71 14.02
CA ALA A 111 17.00 6.69 14.41
C ALA A 111 16.57 5.92 15.66
N LYS A 112 16.08 6.63 16.69
CA LYS A 112 15.58 6.02 17.94
C LYS A 112 14.37 5.10 17.72
N MET A 113 13.51 5.43 16.77
CA MET A 113 12.31 4.65 16.45
C MET A 113 12.53 3.59 15.35
N ASN A 114 13.76 3.44 14.87
CA ASN A 114 14.14 2.53 13.78
C ASN A 114 13.31 2.76 12.50
N ILE A 115 13.04 4.04 12.18
CA ILE A 115 12.24 4.45 11.01
C ILE A 115 13.21 4.83 9.88
N THR A 116 13.06 4.18 8.72
CA THR A 116 13.87 4.44 7.53
C THR A 116 13.17 5.46 6.61
N LEU A 117 13.06 6.70 7.09
CA LEU A 117 12.54 7.86 6.34
C LEU A 117 13.54 9.00 6.45
N ARG A 118 13.66 9.88 5.45
CA ARG A 118 14.52 11.06 5.57
C ARG A 118 13.79 12.11 6.42
N ALA A 119 14.54 12.79 7.30
CA ALA A 119 13.97 13.85 8.14
C ALA A 119 13.31 14.96 7.31
N SER A 120 13.90 15.34 6.18
CA SER A 120 13.33 16.30 5.23
C SER A 120 11.96 15.88 4.71
N ASP A 121 11.80 14.60 4.36
CA ASP A 121 10.53 14.07 3.82
C ASP A 121 9.45 14.13 4.89
N LEU A 122 9.79 13.75 6.14
CA LEU A 122 8.85 13.79 7.26
C LEU A 122 8.41 15.22 7.60
N ILE A 123 9.36 16.17 7.61
CA ILE A 123 9.08 17.58 7.87
C ILE A 123 8.21 18.18 6.77
N GLU A 124 8.53 17.90 5.49
CA GLU A 124 7.75 18.37 4.35
C GLU A 124 6.32 17.82 4.37
N MET A 125 6.17 16.53 4.68
CA MET A 125 4.86 15.90 4.85
C MET A 125 4.04 16.62 5.95
N ALA A 126 4.62 16.83 7.12
CA ALA A 126 3.93 17.48 8.24
C ALA A 126 3.61 18.95 7.96
N TYR A 127 4.51 19.68 7.30
CA TYR A 127 4.27 21.04 6.84
C TYR A 127 3.12 21.10 5.82
N SER A 128 3.10 20.19 4.83
CA SER A 128 2.03 20.12 3.81
C SER A 128 0.66 19.78 4.40
N GLN A 129 0.63 19.10 5.54
CA GLN A 129 -0.59 18.74 6.28
C GLN A 129 -1.03 19.84 7.27
N GLY A 130 -0.29 20.95 7.36
CA GLY A 130 -0.62 22.04 8.28
C GLY A 130 -0.30 21.75 9.74
N LEU A 131 0.55 20.76 10.03
CA LEU A 131 0.99 20.44 11.39
C LEU A 131 2.18 21.29 11.84
N LEU A 132 2.90 21.88 10.90
CA LEU A 132 4.10 22.68 11.15
C LEU A 132 3.99 24.05 10.51
N LEU A 133 4.49 25.06 11.21
CA LEU A 133 4.75 26.39 10.68
C LEU A 133 6.26 26.58 10.51
N LYS A 134 6.72 26.91 9.30
CA LYS A 134 8.13 27.20 9.05
C LYS A 134 8.49 28.55 9.66
N LEU A 135 9.44 28.56 10.60
CA LEU A 135 9.97 29.78 11.23
C LEU A 135 11.24 30.25 10.52
N SER A 136 12.15 29.33 10.24
CA SER A 136 13.43 29.59 9.57
C SER A 136 13.81 28.42 8.66
N GLU A 137 15.01 28.40 8.07
CA GLU A 137 15.42 27.31 7.18
C GLU A 137 15.48 25.95 7.89
N ASP A 138 15.83 25.93 9.18
CA ASP A 138 16.05 24.71 9.97
C ASP A 138 15.14 24.60 11.20
N GLU A 139 14.15 25.48 11.34
CA GLU A 139 13.23 25.49 12.48
C GLU A 139 11.77 25.56 12.03
N TRP A 140 10.97 24.69 12.66
CA TRP A 140 9.53 24.62 12.47
C TRP A 140 8.84 24.62 13.82
N GLN A 141 7.77 25.40 13.96
CA GLN A 141 6.90 25.36 15.13
C GLN A 141 5.79 24.35 14.92
N VAL A 142 5.55 23.51 15.92
CA VAL A 142 4.39 22.60 15.94
C VAL A 142 3.12 23.42 16.18
N LEU A 143 2.10 23.18 15.36
CA LEU A 143 0.78 23.75 15.51
C LEU A 143 -0.10 22.74 16.28
N ASP A 144 -0.75 23.21 17.34
CA ASP A 144 -1.74 22.46 18.14
C ASP A 144 -3.14 22.63 17.56
#